data_AF-A0A9E1PS65-F1
#
_entry.id   AF-A0A9E1PS65-F1
#
_cell.length_a   1.000
_cell.length_b   1.000
_cell.length_c   1.000
_cell.angle_alpha   90.00
_cell.angle_beta   90.00
_cell.angle_gamma   90.00
#
_symmetry.space_group_name_H-M   'P 1'
#
loop_
_entity.id
_entity.type
_entity.pdbx_description
1 polymer ?
#
loop_
_entity_poly.entity_id
_entity_poly.type
_entity_poly.pdbx_seq_one_letter_code
_entity_poly.pdbx_strand_id
1 'polypeptide(L)' 'MMDYRPIFLVIGILLTALSIGMIVPATVDAFAGNPDWQVFAVSSGVTLFVGV' A
#
# COMPACT_ATOMS: atom_id res chain seq x y z
N MET A 1 3.75 17.00 -27.24
CA MET A 1 4.11 15.71 -26.61
C MET A 1 3.45 15.67 -25.25
N MET A 2 2.72 14.59 -24.91
CA MET A 2 2.10 14.43 -23.59
C MET A 2 3.18 14.28 -22.53
N ASP A 3 3.06 15.03 -21.43
CA ASP A 3 3.93 14.88 -20.27
C ASP A 3 3.26 13.96 -19.24
N TYR A 4 3.78 12.75 -19.09
CA TYR A 4 3.22 11.73 -18.19
C TYR A 4 3.77 11.81 -16.77
N ARG A 5 4.79 12.63 -16.52
CA ARG A 5 5.41 12.79 -15.19
C ARG A 5 4.40 13.14 -14.08
N PRO A 6 3.43 14.05 -14.30
CA PRO A 6 2.43 14.38 -13.28
C PRO A 6 1.49 13.20 -12.96
N ILE A 7 1.21 12.36 -13.96
CA ILE A 7 0.31 11.20 -13.80
C ILE A 7 0.97 10.16 -12.88
N PHE A 8 2.24 9.82 -13.13
CA PHE A 8 2.98 8.89 -12.29
C PHE A 8 3.16 9.42 -10.86
N LEU A 9 3.37 10.73 -10.69
CA LEU A 9 3.48 11.35 -9.37
C LEU A 9 2.18 11.22 -8.57
N VAL A 10 1.04 11.52 -9.17
CA VAL A 10 -0.26 11.39 -8.48
C VAL A 10 -0.56 9.92 -8.16
N ILE A 11 -0.32 9.00 -9.10
CA ILE A 11 -0.53 7.56 -8.87
C ILE A 11 0.38 7.06 -7.75
N GLY A 12 1.66 7.45 -7.75
CA GLY A 12 2.62 7.07 -6.71
C GLY A 12 2.18 7.51 -5.31
N ILE A 13 1.73 8.76 -5.17
CA ILE A 13 1.18 9.30 -3.91
C ILE A 13 -0.06 8.51 -3.46
N LEU A 14 -0.97 8.17 -4.38
CA LEU A 14 -2.17 7.40 -4.05
C LEU A 14 -1.82 5.96 -3.61
N LEU A 15 -0.86 5.32 -4.27
CA LEU A 15 -0.39 3.98 -3.91
C LEU A 15 0.32 3.97 -2.56
N THR A 16 1.15 4.96 -2.26
CA THR A 16 1.79 5.08 -0.94
C THR A 16 0.76 5.32 0.17
N ALA A 17 -0.23 6.19 -0.06
CA ALA A 17 -1.33 6.39 0.90
C ALA A 17 -2.12 5.10 1.14
N LEU A 18 -2.42 4.33 0.09
CA LEU A 18 -3.09 3.03 0.19
C LEU A 18 -2.25 2.01 0.99
N SER A 19 -0.95 1.94 0.72
CA SER A 19 -0.02 1.06 1.43
C SER A 19 0.01 1.33 2.94
N ILE A 20 0.04 2.61 3.33
CA ILE A 20 -0.06 3.02 4.75
C ILE A 20 -1.42 2.62 5.33
N GLY A 21 -2.50 2.79 4.56
CA GLY A 21 -3.84 2.36 4.96
C GLY A 21 -3.92 0.85 5.28
N MET A 22 -3.17 0.01 4.55
CA MET A 22 -3.12 -1.45 4.78
C MET A 22 -2.38 -1.87 6.06
N ILE A 23 -1.59 -0.98 6.68
CA ILE A 23 -0.93 -1.26 7.97
C ILE A 23 -1.97 -1.40 9.09
N VAL A 24 -3.08 -0.65 9.00
CA VAL A 24 -4.17 -0.69 9.99
C VAL A 24 -4.82 -2.08 10.06
N PRO A 25 -5.40 -2.65 8.96
CA PRO A 25 -5.96 -3.99 8.98
C PRO A 25 -4.91 -5.06 9.27
N ALA A 26 -3.66 -4.93 8.78
CA ALA A 26 -2.59 -5.87 9.13
C ALA A 26 -2.35 -5.94 10.65
N THR A 27 -2.36 -4.79 11.31
CA THR A 27 -2.19 -4.69 12.76
C THR A 27 -3.40 -5.25 13.49
N VAL A 28 -4.62 -4.90 13.05
CA VAL A 28 -5.86 -5.41 13.64
C VAL A 28 -5.96 -6.93 13.53
N ASP A 29 -5.65 -7.52 12.37
CA ASP A 29 -5.70 -8.97 12.16
C ASP A 29 -4.63 -9.71 12.96
N ALA A 30 -3.44 -9.11 13.10
CA ALA A 30 -2.40 -9.67 13.96
C ALA A 30 -2.84 -9.72 15.43
N PHE A 31 -3.53 -8.69 15.92
CA PHE A 31 -4.09 -8.67 17.27
C PHE A 31 -5.30 -9.60 17.44
N ALA A 32 -6.12 -9.76 16.40
CA ALA A 32 -7.27 -10.66 16.41
C ALA A 32 -6.89 -12.15 16.30
N GLY A 33 -5.61 -12.47 16.03
CA GLY A 33 -5.14 -13.84 15.83
C GLY A 33 -5.52 -14.44 14.46
N ASN A 34 -5.94 -13.60 13.51
CA ASN A 34 -6.26 -14.02 12.16
C ASN A 34 -4.97 -14.19 11.34
N PRO A 35 -4.76 -15.31 10.63
CA PRO A 35 -3.55 -15.53 9.84
C PRO A 35 -3.40 -14.56 8.63
N ASP A 36 -4.45 -13.82 8.29
CA ASP A 36 -4.51 -12.92 7.13
C ASP A 36 -3.63 -11.67 7.25
N TRP A 37 -3.11 -11.36 8.45
CA TRP A 37 -2.20 -10.22 8.66
C TRP A 37 -0.98 -10.26 7.73
N GLN A 38 -0.51 -11.46 7.36
CA GLN A 38 0.62 -11.66 6.46
C GLN A 38 0.29 -11.19 5.04
N VAL A 39 -0.94 -11.43 4.58
CA VAL A 39 -1.41 -11.01 3.26
C VAL A 39 -1.49 -9.49 3.19
N PHE A 40 -2.00 -8.85 4.24
CA PHE A 40 -2.03 -7.38 4.31
C PHE A 40 -0.63 -6.77 4.39
N ALA A 41 0.29 -7.37 5.16
CA ALA A 41 1.67 -6.90 5.25
C ALA A 41 2.43 -7.03 3.92
N VAL A 42 2.31 -8.17 3.24
CA VAL A 42 2.94 -8.39 1.92
C VAL A 42 2.33 -7.46 0.86
N SER A 43 0.99 -7.31 0.85
CA SER A 43 0.30 -6.42 -0.10
C SER A 43 0.67 -4.94 0.14
N SER A 44 0.76 -4.53 1.40
CA SER A 44 1.23 -3.18 1.78
C SER A 44 2.65 -2.94 1.26
N GLY A 45 3.58 -3.89 1.46
CA GLY A 45 4.96 -3.78 1.01
C GLY A 45 5.10 -3.68 -0.51
N VAL A 46 4.38 -4.52 -1.27
CA VAL A 46 4.39 -4.47 -2.74
C VAL A 46 3.79 -3.15 -3.24
N THR A 47 2.67 -2.72 -2.66
CA THR A 47 2.01 -1.46 -3.04
C THR A 47 2.91 -0.25 -2.76
N LEU A 48 3.65 -0.27 -1.64
CA LEU A 48 4.62 0.78 -1.31
C LEU A 48 5.76 0.82 -2.34
N PHE A 49 6.33 -0.35 -2.68
CA PHE A 49 7.44 -0.47 -3.62
C PHE A 49 7.09 0.05 -5.01
N VAL A 50 5.84 -0.14 -5.45
CA VAL A 50 5.37 0.36 -6.76
C VAL A 50 5.01 1.85 -6.68
N GLY A 51 4.61 2.34 -5.51
CA GLY A 51 4.18 3.74 -5.30
C GLY A 51 5.32 4.75 -5.11
N VAL A 52 6.53 4.30 -4.75
CA VAL A 52 7.74 5.13 -4.53
C VAL A 52 8.69 4.99 -5.70
#